data_AF-A0A2D6PZX5-F1
#
_entry.id   AF-A0A2D6PZX5-F1
#
_cell.length_a   1.000
_cell.length_b   1.000
_cell.length_c   1.000
_cell.angle_alpha   90.00
_cell.angle_beta   90.00
_cell.angle_gamma   90.00
#
_symmetry.space_group_name_H-M   'P 1'
#
loop_
_entity.id
_entity.type
_entity.pdbx_description
1 polymer ?
#
loop_
_entity_poly.entity_id
_entity_poly.type
_entity_poly.pdbx_seq_one_letter_code
_entity_poly.pdbx_strand_id
1 'polypeptide(L)'
;MPGPLENLPRFRFDNGDGPTYDVEWPDRISPLGGAVDALSYRGGRGGTAATFFSGGYRVLYLGFPFETIRRPGLRARLMRDAVRALVR
;
A
#
# COMPACT_ATOMS: atom_id res chain seq x y z
N MET A 1 16.37 3.88 5.18
CA MET A 1 16.34 3.20 3.86
C MET A 1 15.06 3.61 3.16
N PRO A 2 15.09 3.83 1.85
CA PRO A 2 13.88 3.95 1.06
C PRO A 2 12.83 2.86 1.38
N GLY A 3 11.56 3.24 1.50
CA GLY A 3 10.48 2.30 1.81
C GLY A 3 10.19 1.36 0.62
N PRO A 4 9.71 0.13 0.83
CA PRO A 4 9.61 -0.88 -0.23
C PRO A 4 8.69 -0.50 -1.41
N LEU A 5 7.79 0.47 -1.20
CA LEU A 5 6.79 0.91 -2.19
C LEU A 5 6.97 2.38 -2.61
N GLU A 6 8.08 3.02 -2.25
CA GLU A 6 8.28 4.47 -2.48
C GLU A 6 8.28 4.87 -3.97
N ASN A 7 8.63 3.93 -4.86
CA ASN A 7 8.80 4.18 -6.30
C ASN A 7 7.50 3.91 -7.08
N LEU A 8 6.39 3.64 -6.38
CA LEU A 8 5.09 3.54 -7.02
C LEU A 8 4.63 4.95 -7.44
N PRO A 9 4.18 5.12 -8.70
CA PRO A 9 3.56 6.38 -9.10
C PRO A 9 2.28 6.58 -8.30
N ARG A 10 1.89 7.84 -8.08
CA ARG A 10 0.63 8.17 -7.43
C ARG A 10 -0.55 7.52 -8.17
N PHE A 11 -1.49 6.99 -7.41
CA PHE A 11 -2.69 6.36 -7.95
C PHE A 11 -3.91 6.69 -7.09
N ARG A 12 -5.08 6.37 -7.63
CA ARG A 12 -6.37 6.55 -6.97
C ARG A 12 -7.07 5.21 -6.87
N PHE A 13 -7.87 5.09 -5.84
CA PHE A 13 -8.81 4.00 -5.67
C PHE A 13 -9.96 4.12 -6.65
N ASP A 14 -10.69 3.03 -6.79
CA ASP A 14 -12.01 3.13 -7.37
C ASP A 14 -12.93 3.98 -6.48
N ASN A 15 -13.87 4.68 -7.11
CA ASN A 15 -14.87 5.55 -6.50
C ASN A 15 -16.29 5.14 -6.94
N GLY A 16 -16.45 3.86 -7.28
CA GLY A 16 -17.72 3.26 -7.72
C GLY A 16 -18.04 3.45 -9.21
N ASP A 17 -17.18 4.12 -9.97
CA ASP A 17 -17.37 4.35 -11.40
C ASP A 17 -16.64 3.34 -12.30
N GLY A 18 -15.79 2.49 -11.72
CA GLY A 18 -14.98 1.52 -12.43
C GLY A 18 -15.32 0.06 -12.10
N PRO A 19 -14.61 -0.89 -12.75
CA PRO A 19 -14.82 -2.33 -12.56
C PRO A 19 -14.07 -2.89 -11.34
N THR A 20 -13.45 -2.04 -10.51
CA THR A 20 -12.67 -2.46 -9.34
C THR A 20 -13.40 -2.20 -8.04
N TYR A 21 -12.92 -2.82 -6.95
CA TYR A 21 -13.57 -2.69 -5.64
C TYR A 21 -13.57 -1.22 -5.18
N ASP A 22 -14.79 -0.69 -4.99
CA ASP A 22 -15.01 0.64 -4.45
C ASP A 22 -14.78 0.64 -2.94
N VAL A 23 -13.70 1.29 -2.50
CA VAL A 23 -13.34 1.38 -1.09
C VAL A 23 -13.69 2.76 -0.58
N GLU A 24 -14.83 2.86 0.09
CA GLU A 24 -15.29 4.12 0.67
C GLU A 24 -14.46 4.52 1.91
N TRP A 25 -14.07 3.53 2.73
CA TRP A 25 -13.44 3.75 4.03
C TRP A 25 -12.19 2.87 4.21
N PRO A 26 -11.05 3.24 3.61
CA PRO A 26 -9.81 2.52 3.83
C PRO A 26 -9.24 2.78 5.24
N ASP A 27 -8.55 1.80 5.78
CA ASP A 27 -7.95 1.86 7.11
C ASP A 27 -6.72 2.74 7.14
N ARG A 28 -6.68 3.64 8.12
CA ARG A 28 -5.46 4.35 8.49
C ARG A 28 -4.79 3.61 9.63
N ILE A 29 -3.62 3.07 9.34
CA ILE A 29 -2.82 2.31 10.29
C ILE A 29 -1.67 3.16 10.81
N SER A 30 -1.01 2.71 11.88
CA SER A 30 0.21 3.33 12.40
C SER A 30 1.30 2.28 12.53
N PRO A 31 2.54 2.57 12.11
CA PRO A 31 3.65 1.65 12.34
C PRO A 31 3.91 1.49 13.84
N LEU A 32 4.18 0.27 14.27
CA LEU A 32 4.52 -0.09 15.65
C LEU A 32 5.71 -1.06 15.63
N GLY A 33 6.47 -1.14 16.73
CA GLY A 33 7.46 -2.20 16.94
C GLY A 33 8.62 -2.17 15.95
N GLY A 34 9.03 -0.98 15.48
CA GLY A 34 10.10 -0.82 14.50
C GLY A 34 9.67 -0.92 13.03
N ALA A 35 8.36 -1.07 12.76
CA ALA A 35 7.83 -0.90 11.41
C ALA A 35 7.98 0.56 10.94
N VAL A 36 7.93 0.75 9.62
CA VAL A 36 7.99 2.06 8.95
C VAL A 36 6.80 2.25 8.03
N ASP A 37 6.51 3.50 7.67
CA ASP A 37 5.54 3.82 6.63
C ASP A 37 6.05 3.34 5.25
N ALA A 38 5.24 2.54 4.55
CA ALA A 38 5.52 2.06 3.21
C ALA A 38 4.74 2.83 2.13
N LEU A 39 3.52 3.30 2.46
CA LEU A 39 2.69 4.16 1.62
C LEU A 39 1.92 5.15 2.48
N SER A 40 1.58 6.31 1.91
CA SER A 40 0.73 7.32 2.56
C SER A 40 -0.44 7.70 1.67
N TYR A 41 -1.62 7.90 2.29
CA TYR A 41 -2.75 8.52 1.62
C TYR A 41 -2.45 9.98 1.26
N ARG A 42 -2.87 10.37 0.05
CA ARG A 42 -2.81 11.75 -0.43
C ARG A 42 -4.24 12.23 -0.72
N GLY A 43 -4.85 12.89 0.25
CA GLY A 43 -6.25 13.33 0.22
C GLY A 43 -7.01 12.92 1.49
N GLY A 44 -8.26 13.40 1.64
CA GLY A 44 -9.05 13.17 2.85
C GLY A 44 -8.31 13.61 4.12
N ARG A 45 -8.28 12.74 5.14
CA ARG A 45 -7.51 12.96 6.38
C ARG A 45 -6.03 12.55 6.28
N GLY A 46 -5.58 12.02 5.14
CA GLY A 46 -4.21 11.53 4.95
C GLY A 46 -3.82 10.38 5.90
N GLY A 47 -2.52 10.23 6.13
CA GLY A 47 -1.94 9.22 7.03
C GLY A 47 -1.35 8.00 6.30
N THR A 48 -0.97 6.99 7.08
CA THR A 48 -0.30 5.79 6.57
C THR A 48 -1.29 4.82 5.93
N ALA A 49 -1.01 4.46 4.68
CA ALA A 49 -1.79 3.53 3.86
C ALA A 49 -1.20 2.13 3.83
N ALA A 50 0.10 2.00 4.13
CA ALA A 50 0.75 0.70 4.28
C ALA A 50 1.92 0.82 5.26
N THR A 51 2.18 -0.22 6.04
CA THR A 51 3.34 -0.34 6.93
C THR A 51 4.23 -1.50 6.51
N PHE A 52 5.52 -1.38 6.78
CA PHE A 52 6.50 -2.43 6.52
C PHE A 52 7.38 -2.67 7.74
N PHE A 53 7.49 -3.92 8.15
CA PHE A 53 8.43 -4.38 9.17
C PHE A 53 9.50 -5.26 8.54
N SER A 54 10.76 -5.04 8.92
CA SER A 54 11.91 -5.82 8.48
C SER A 54 12.82 -6.13 9.67
N GLY A 55 12.68 -7.33 10.22
CA GLY A 55 13.49 -7.86 11.32
C GLY A 55 13.77 -9.34 11.11
N GLY A 56 13.59 -10.18 12.13
CA GLY A 56 13.69 -11.64 12.00
C GLY A 56 12.66 -12.28 11.06
N TYR A 57 11.66 -11.50 10.64
CA TYR A 57 10.68 -11.80 9.60
C TYR A 57 10.29 -10.50 8.90
N ARG A 58 9.51 -10.60 7.83
CA ARG A 58 9.06 -9.45 7.04
C ARG A 58 7.56 -9.44 6.87
N VAL A 59 6.95 -8.28 7.07
CA VAL A 59 5.51 -8.07 6.88
C VAL A 59 5.31 -6.74 6.16
N LEU A 60 4.55 -6.79 5.07
CA LEU A 60 3.96 -5.62 4.43
C LEU A 60 2.45 -5.70 4.65
N TYR A 61 1.88 -4.72 5.33
CA TYR A 61 0.44 -4.65 5.58
C TYR A 61 -0.16 -3.46 4.82
N LEU A 62 -1.21 -3.71 4.04
CA LEU A 62 -1.95 -2.70 3.30
C LEU A 62 -3.23 -2.35 4.09
N GLY A 63 -3.44 -1.07 4.40
CA GLY A 63 -4.68 -0.56 5.00
C GLY A 63 -5.84 -0.44 4.00
N PHE A 64 -5.74 -1.11 2.85
CA PHE A 64 -6.76 -1.06 1.81
C PHE A 64 -6.77 -2.37 1.00
N PRO A 65 -7.93 -2.78 0.44
CA PRO A 65 -8.01 -3.95 -0.43
C PRO A 65 -7.17 -3.76 -1.69
N PHE A 66 -6.37 -4.75 -2.07
CA PHE A 66 -5.52 -4.65 -3.26
C PHE A 66 -6.33 -4.47 -4.56
N GLU A 67 -7.55 -5.01 -4.57
CA GLU A 67 -8.51 -5.00 -5.66
C GLU A 67 -9.01 -3.59 -6.02
N THR A 68 -8.85 -2.60 -5.13
CA THR A 68 -9.25 -1.21 -5.40
C THR A 68 -8.30 -0.48 -6.37
N ILE A 69 -7.09 -1.01 -6.59
CA ILE A 69 -6.11 -0.40 -7.48
C ILE A 69 -6.57 -0.59 -8.91
N ARG A 70 -7.19 0.42 -9.52
CA ARG A 70 -7.85 0.33 -10.84
C ARG A 70 -6.95 -0.13 -11.98
N ARG A 71 -5.72 0.36 -12.05
CA ARG A 71 -4.81 0.10 -13.19
C ARG A 71 -4.10 -1.25 -13.03
N PRO A 72 -4.27 -2.21 -13.97
CA PRO A 72 -3.59 -3.51 -13.91
C PRO A 72 -2.06 -3.40 -13.80
N GLY A 73 -1.46 -2.47 -14.54
CA GLY A 73 -0.01 -2.23 -14.49
C GLY A 73 0.48 -1.74 -13.13
N LEU A 74 -0.36 -1.06 -12.34
CA LEU A 74 -0.01 -0.63 -10.98
C LEU A 74 -0.14 -1.78 -9.98
N ARG A 75 -1.19 -2.60 -10.12
CA ARG A 75 -1.32 -3.84 -9.34
C ARG A 75 -0.08 -4.72 -9.52
N ALA A 76 0.31 -4.96 -10.77
CA ALA A 76 1.50 -5.76 -11.08
C ALA A 76 2.80 -5.17 -10.49
N ARG A 77 2.98 -3.85 -10.57
CA ARG A 77 4.15 -3.18 -9.98
C ARG A 77 4.16 -3.28 -8.45
N LEU A 78 3.05 -2.97 -7.78
CA LEU A 78 2.94 -3.07 -6.33
C LEU A 78 3.21 -4.50 -5.87
N MET A 79 2.60 -5.51 -6.50
CA MET A 79 2.80 -6.90 -6.11
C MET A 79 4.26 -7.36 -6.31
N ARG A 80 4.88 -6.98 -7.44
CA ARG A 80 6.31 -7.26 -7.68
C ARG A 80 7.20 -6.64 -6.60
N ASP A 81 6.96 -5.38 -6.28
CA ASP A 81 7.80 -4.64 -5.32
C ASP A 81 7.56 -5.14 -3.89
N ALA A 82 6.31 -5.49 -3.54
CA ALA A 82 5.94 -6.17 -2.30
C ALA A 82 6.66 -7.52 -2.15
N VAL A 83 6.57 -8.40 -3.15
CA VAL A 83 7.24 -9.71 -3.12
C VAL A 83 8.75 -9.53 -2.98
N ARG A 84 9.37 -8.62 -3.74
CA ARG A 84 10.80 -8.31 -3.62
C ARG A 84 11.19 -7.86 -2.21
N ALA A 85 10.36 -7.06 -1.56
CA ALA A 85 10.60 -6.62 -0.19
C ALA A 85 10.52 -7.78 0.81
N LEU A 86 9.59 -8.70 0.62
CA LEU A 86 9.34 -9.82 1.53
C LEU A 86 10.39 -10.94 1.43
N VAL A 87 11.00 -11.15 0.25
CA VAL A 87 11.92 -12.28 0.01
C VAL A 87 13.42 -11.93 0.06
N ARG A 88 13.75 -10.65 0.11
CA ARG A 88 15.15 -10.20 0.26
C ARG A 88 15.59 -10.24 1.72
#